data_AF-A0A958EWL7-F1
#
_entry.id   AF-A0A958EWL7-F1
#
_cell.length_a   1.000
_cell.length_b   1.000
_cell.length_c   1.000
_cell.angle_alpha   90.00
_cell.angle_beta   90.00
_cell.angle_gamma   90.00
#
_symmetry.space_group_name_H-M   'P 1'
#
loop_
_entity.id
_entity.type
_entity.pdbx_description
1 polymer ?
#
loop_
_entity_poly.entity_id
_entity_poly.type
_entity_poly.pdbx_seq_one_letter_code
_entity_poly.pdbx_strand_id
1 'polypeptide(L)'
;FISMLDGHLVLLTKIGGLHIAKATPEGYNELTAMKVFDNHAWTAPSFAYGKIYVRSHGELACLELAEAESEVTIAQTNGMIESSLIGKLVKNVGQSSEKSRLVDEFMASQSQFPIIEGKDIIHFIYRGSANDISIICDYFGDRHEEPMHRIAGTNLFYYSLKLPSDARLDYSYMLNFENRVVDSLNQRQFDGASWFAMPDWREAALPQIAENQRGTLDSLQLESAVTETGRNLKIYLPNGYAESGGRYPVAYINWGDEVLAKADVTNMLDRMTGTQIDPLIVVFIPLVPGRRGELLGPNAEKYSQMVAEEVVSLIDKTYRTIPESDARLIVGQGDAAHSAFYTAFKFPGVFGNVASQSMMALTRHENELREIIKASNVSNMRVYMDWGNYDMRSTVEGWDMRTACTDLAEFLKSRGYSVNTQTVNDGYSWLSWRNRTAQLLATFFPKK
;
A
#
# COMPACT_ATOMS: atom_id res chain seq x y z
N PHE A 1 3.07 -23.38 -11.17
CA PHE A 1 2.69 -24.80 -11.04
C PHE A 1 3.70 -25.65 -11.76
N ILE A 2 4.08 -26.79 -11.19
CA ILE A 2 5.14 -27.65 -11.74
C ILE A 2 4.60 -29.05 -12.01
N SER A 3 5.01 -29.63 -13.12
CA SER A 3 4.83 -31.03 -13.45
C SER A 3 6.11 -31.59 -14.03
N MET A 4 6.32 -32.89 -13.90
CA MET A 4 7.49 -33.56 -14.45
C MET A 4 7.05 -34.51 -15.56
N LEU A 5 7.71 -34.40 -16.72
CA LEU A 5 7.46 -35.22 -17.90
C LEU A 5 8.80 -35.65 -18.48
N ASP A 6 9.07 -36.96 -18.50
CA ASP A 6 10.27 -37.55 -19.10
C ASP A 6 11.59 -36.85 -18.70
N GLY A 7 11.78 -36.63 -17.39
CA GLY A 7 12.97 -35.96 -16.84
C GLY A 7 13.02 -34.43 -17.01
N HIS A 8 11.97 -33.83 -17.57
CA HIS A 8 11.84 -32.39 -17.73
C HIS A 8 10.79 -31.82 -16.77
N LEU A 9 11.11 -30.68 -16.16
CA LEU A 9 10.17 -29.83 -15.47
C LEU A 9 9.38 -29.04 -16.51
N VAL A 10 8.07 -29.02 -16.35
CA VAL A 10 7.15 -28.18 -17.12
C VAL A 10 6.45 -27.27 -16.14
N LEU A 11 6.71 -25.97 -16.29
CA LEU A 11 6.43 -24.94 -15.31
C LEU A 11 5.47 -23.93 -15.92
N LEU A 12 4.24 -23.86 -15.42
CA LEU A 12 3.33 -22.75 -15.75
C LEU A 12 3.42 -21.71 -14.64
N THR A 13 3.99 -20.55 -14.94
CA THR A 13 4.08 -19.42 -14.01
C THR A 13 2.72 -18.76 -13.84
N LYS A 14 2.52 -18.08 -12.70
CA LYS A 14 1.26 -17.38 -12.43
C LYS A 14 0.94 -16.33 -13.50
N ILE A 15 1.99 -15.72 -14.06
CA ILE A 15 1.89 -14.74 -15.15
C ILE A 15 1.66 -15.39 -16.53
N GLY A 16 1.33 -16.68 -16.62
CA GLY A 16 0.99 -17.32 -17.91
C GLY A 16 2.19 -17.65 -18.80
N GLY A 17 3.41 -17.63 -18.26
CA GLY A 17 4.60 -18.17 -18.93
C GLY A 17 4.69 -19.68 -18.75
N LEU A 18 4.93 -20.42 -19.83
CA LEU A 18 5.23 -21.85 -19.79
C LEU A 18 6.71 -22.06 -20.05
N HIS A 19 7.40 -22.71 -19.10
CA HIS A 19 8.82 -23.01 -19.18
C HIS A 19 9.02 -24.52 -19.18
N ILE A 20 10.00 -24.99 -19.94
CA ILE A 20 10.47 -26.37 -19.95
C ILE A 20 11.92 -26.34 -19.50
N ALA A 21 12.26 -27.13 -18.50
CA ALA A 21 13.60 -27.20 -17.95
C ALA A 21 14.03 -28.63 -17.67
N LYS A 22 15.33 -28.93 -17.73
CA LYS A 22 15.88 -30.19 -17.23
C LYS A 22 16.16 -30.06 -15.74
N ALA A 23 15.60 -30.94 -14.92
CA ALA A 23 15.93 -30.98 -13.50
C ALA A 23 17.38 -31.45 -13.29
N THR A 24 18.11 -30.82 -12.37
CA THR A 24 19.41 -31.26 -11.89
C THR A 24 19.39 -31.39 -10.37
N PRO A 25 20.30 -32.16 -9.76
CA PRO A 25 20.37 -32.23 -8.29
C PRO A 25 20.58 -30.87 -7.61
N GLU A 26 21.18 -29.90 -8.31
CA GLU A 26 21.48 -28.55 -7.82
C GLU A 26 20.44 -27.49 -8.24
N GLY A 27 19.43 -27.84 -9.06
CA GLY A 27 18.44 -26.89 -9.56
C GLY A 27 17.76 -27.33 -10.86
N TYR A 28 17.74 -26.45 -11.86
CA TYR A 28 17.22 -26.75 -13.18
C TYR A 28 17.94 -25.96 -14.26
N ASN A 29 18.01 -26.53 -15.47
CA ASN A 29 18.49 -25.85 -16.66
C ASN A 29 17.30 -25.60 -17.58
N GLU A 30 16.87 -24.34 -17.71
CA GLU A 30 15.78 -23.97 -18.62
C GLU A 30 16.18 -24.26 -20.07
N LEU A 31 15.32 -24.99 -20.78
CA LEU A 31 15.49 -25.36 -22.18
C LEU A 31 14.74 -24.41 -23.11
N THR A 32 13.53 -24.01 -22.71
CA THR A 32 12.71 -23.06 -23.48
C THR A 32 11.63 -22.44 -22.60
N ALA A 33 11.15 -21.27 -23.00
CA ALA A 33 10.04 -20.58 -22.37
C ALA A 33 9.17 -19.90 -23.43
N MET A 34 7.86 -19.81 -23.17
CA MET A 34 6.94 -19.03 -23.99
C MET A 34 5.85 -18.38 -23.14
N LYS A 35 5.39 -17.21 -23.56
CA LYS A 35 4.19 -16.60 -23.01
C LYS A 35 2.97 -17.28 -23.63
N VAL A 36 2.15 -17.93 -22.81
CA VAL A 36 0.94 -18.64 -23.26
C VAL A 36 -0.33 -17.84 -22.96
N PHE A 37 -0.37 -17.16 -21.81
CA PHE A 37 -1.51 -16.34 -21.41
C PHE A 37 -1.04 -14.96 -20.96
N ASP A 38 -1.81 -13.93 -21.33
CA ASP A 38 -1.66 -12.59 -20.76
C ASP A 38 -2.25 -12.52 -19.34
N ASN A 39 -3.21 -13.39 -19.05
CA ASN A 39 -3.92 -13.46 -17.77
C ASN A 39 -3.40 -14.57 -16.84
N HIS A 40 -3.83 -14.51 -15.59
CA HIS A 40 -3.45 -15.44 -14.53
C HIS A 40 -3.70 -16.92 -14.85
N ALA A 41 -2.67 -17.75 -14.68
CA ALA A 41 -2.73 -19.19 -14.86
C ALA A 41 -2.55 -19.94 -13.52
N TRP A 42 -3.59 -20.67 -13.09
CA TRP A 42 -3.61 -21.38 -11.82
C TRP A 42 -3.90 -22.87 -11.96
N THR A 43 -3.09 -23.56 -12.76
CA THR A 43 -3.18 -25.02 -12.94
C THR A 43 -1.84 -25.65 -13.24
N ALA A 44 -1.68 -26.89 -12.78
CA ALA A 44 -0.61 -27.75 -13.27
C ALA A 44 -0.80 -28.05 -14.77
N PRO A 45 0.27 -27.98 -15.58
CA PRO A 45 0.25 -28.47 -16.96
C PRO A 45 -0.22 -29.93 -17.02
N SER A 46 -1.06 -30.24 -18.00
CA SER A 46 -1.55 -31.59 -18.27
C SER A 46 -1.03 -32.08 -19.62
N PHE A 47 -0.92 -33.40 -19.79
CA PHE A 47 -0.29 -33.99 -20.97
C PHE A 47 -1.17 -35.08 -21.55
N ALA A 48 -1.40 -35.04 -22.87
CA ALA A 48 -2.10 -36.09 -23.58
C ALA A 48 -1.66 -36.11 -25.05
N TYR A 49 -1.41 -37.30 -25.59
CA TYR A 49 -1.09 -37.51 -27.02
C TYR A 49 0.05 -36.63 -27.54
N GLY A 50 1.12 -36.48 -26.75
CA GLY A 50 2.30 -35.69 -27.15
C GLY A 50 2.11 -34.17 -27.09
N LYS A 51 1.00 -33.68 -26.51
CA LYS A 51 0.71 -32.25 -26.37
C LYS A 51 0.65 -31.81 -24.91
N ILE A 52 0.97 -30.55 -24.68
CA ILE A 52 0.85 -29.87 -23.37
C ILE A 52 -0.45 -29.07 -23.36
N TYR A 53 -1.24 -29.24 -22.31
CA TYR A 53 -2.47 -28.50 -22.07
C TYR A 53 -2.31 -27.65 -20.82
N VAL A 54 -2.55 -26.36 -20.96
CA VAL A 54 -2.49 -25.39 -19.87
C VAL A 54 -3.72 -24.50 -19.93
N ARG A 55 -4.18 -24.00 -18.79
CA ARG A 55 -5.33 -23.08 -18.74
C ARG A 55 -5.09 -21.88 -17.84
N SER A 56 -5.72 -20.78 -18.22
CA SER A 56 -5.97 -19.62 -17.37
C SER A 56 -7.38 -19.73 -16.76
N HIS A 57 -7.87 -18.65 -16.14
CA HIS A 57 -9.24 -18.58 -15.66
C HIS A 57 -10.27 -18.54 -16.81
N GLY A 58 -9.89 -18.05 -18.00
CA GLY A 58 -10.80 -17.86 -19.14
C GLY A 58 -10.40 -18.59 -20.42
N GLU A 59 -9.19 -19.15 -20.49
CA GLU A 59 -8.62 -19.69 -21.73
C GLU A 59 -7.96 -21.06 -21.48
N LEU A 60 -7.96 -21.90 -22.51
CA LEU A 60 -7.24 -23.18 -22.55
C LEU A 60 -6.34 -23.17 -23.79
N ALA A 61 -5.06 -23.48 -23.61
CA ALA A 61 -4.11 -23.62 -24.68
C ALA A 61 -3.65 -25.07 -24.81
N CYS A 62 -3.53 -25.54 -26.05
CA CYS A 62 -2.96 -26.82 -26.42
C CYS A 62 -1.69 -26.54 -27.23
N LEU A 63 -0.56 -27.02 -26.76
CA LEU A 63 0.77 -26.72 -27.28
C LEU A 63 1.42 -28.00 -27.77
N GLU A 64 1.99 -27.93 -28.97
CA GLU A 64 2.80 -29.00 -29.56
C GLU A 64 4.28 -28.73 -29.30
N LEU A 65 5.03 -29.78 -28.98
CA LEU A 65 6.48 -29.69 -28.85
C LEU A 65 7.09 -29.82 -30.24
N ALA A 66 7.70 -28.75 -30.72
CA ALA A 66 8.49 -28.72 -31.96
C ALA A 66 9.98 -28.60 -31.61
N GLU A 67 10.85 -29.24 -32.39
CA GLU A 67 12.27 -28.90 -32.41
C GLU A 67 12.40 -27.52 -33.08
N ALA A 68 12.92 -26.53 -32.36
CA ALA A 68 12.97 -25.16 -32.85
C ALA A 68 14.35 -24.51 -32.70
N GLU A 69 14.79 -23.92 -33.81
CA GLU A 69 15.82 -22.88 -33.87
C GLU A 69 15.29 -21.57 -33.27
N SER A 70 16.06 -21.02 -32.32
CA SER A 70 16.14 -19.62 -31.84
C SER A 70 14.89 -18.88 -31.28
N GLU A 71 15.06 -18.54 -30.00
CA GLU A 71 14.64 -17.40 -29.14
C GLU A 71 13.65 -16.32 -29.62
N VAL A 72 12.69 -16.02 -28.72
CA VAL A 72 11.92 -14.76 -28.69
C VAL A 72 12.11 -14.09 -27.33
N THR A 73 12.50 -12.81 -27.35
CA THR A 73 12.71 -11.92 -26.20
C THR A 73 11.45 -11.08 -25.92
N ILE A 74 11.06 -10.90 -24.65
CA ILE A 74 10.07 -9.87 -24.25
C ILE A 74 10.80 -8.77 -23.47
N ALA A 75 10.67 -7.54 -23.95
CA ALA A 75 11.30 -6.34 -23.41
C ALA A 75 10.39 -5.62 -22.41
N GLN A 76 10.68 -5.77 -21.13
CA GLN A 76 10.60 -4.70 -20.13
C GLN A 76 12.03 -4.55 -19.58
N THR A 77 12.45 -3.36 -19.13
CA THR A 77 13.83 -3.16 -18.65
C THR A 77 14.08 -4.12 -17.50
N ASN A 78 14.76 -5.22 -17.79
CA ASN A 78 14.98 -6.37 -16.92
C ASN A 78 15.97 -5.96 -15.83
N GLY A 79 15.55 -5.13 -14.86
CA GLY A 79 16.35 -4.65 -13.74
C GLY A 79 17.67 -3.95 -14.07
N MET A 80 17.90 -3.56 -15.33
CA MET A 80 19.19 -3.04 -15.83
C MET A 80 18.99 -1.81 -16.73
N ILE A 81 19.79 -0.77 -16.46
CA ILE A 81 19.86 0.46 -17.27
C ILE A 81 21.32 0.62 -17.72
N GLU A 82 21.64 0.30 -18.97
CA GLU A 82 23.04 0.20 -19.43
C GLU A 82 23.86 1.48 -19.25
N SER A 83 23.25 2.65 -19.40
CA SER A 83 23.91 3.95 -19.25
C SER A 83 24.13 4.39 -17.80
N SER A 84 23.51 3.69 -16.84
CA SER A 84 23.54 4.02 -15.41
C SER A 84 24.88 3.73 -14.75
N LEU A 85 25.01 4.16 -13.49
CA LEU A 85 26.10 3.85 -12.60
C LEU A 85 26.32 2.32 -12.49
N ILE A 86 25.25 1.55 -12.25
CA ILE A 86 25.32 0.08 -12.19
C ILE A 86 25.62 -0.52 -13.56
N GLY A 87 25.06 0.05 -14.64
CA GLY A 87 25.39 -0.32 -16.01
C GLY A 87 26.90 -0.30 -16.29
N LYS A 88 27.54 0.80 -15.92
CA LYS A 88 29.00 0.99 -16.04
C LYS A 88 29.78 0.03 -15.14
N LEU A 89 29.32 -0.18 -13.90
CA LEU A 89 29.95 -1.13 -12.96
C LEU A 89 29.97 -2.55 -13.53
N VAL A 90 28.83 -3.04 -14.01
CA VAL A 90 28.70 -4.40 -14.57
C VAL A 90 29.67 -4.59 -15.73
N LYS A 91 29.76 -3.62 -16.65
CA LYS A 91 30.71 -3.66 -17.76
C LYS A 91 32.17 -3.70 -17.30
N ASN A 92 32.54 -2.83 -16.35
CA ASN A 92 33.91 -2.74 -15.83
C ASN A 92 34.32 -4.01 -15.09
N VAL A 93 33.43 -4.55 -14.23
CA VAL A 93 33.68 -5.80 -13.51
C VAL A 93 33.74 -6.99 -14.46
N GLY A 94 32.89 -7.03 -15.48
CA GLY A 94 32.88 -8.10 -16.49
C GLY A 94 34.20 -8.23 -17.25
N GLN A 95 34.94 -7.14 -17.43
CA GLN A 95 36.20 -7.07 -18.18
C GLN A 95 37.45 -7.19 -17.28
N SER A 96 37.29 -7.25 -15.95
CA SER A 96 38.39 -7.22 -14.99
C SER A 96 38.66 -8.60 -14.38
N SER A 97 39.93 -8.88 -14.11
CA SER A 97 40.35 -10.00 -13.26
C SER A 97 40.20 -9.68 -11.76
N GLU A 98 40.15 -8.40 -11.38
CA GLU A 98 40.05 -7.91 -10.00
C GLU A 98 38.61 -7.57 -9.60
N LYS A 99 37.67 -8.48 -9.92
CA LYS A 99 36.22 -8.23 -9.77
C LYS A 99 35.82 -7.81 -8.36
N SER A 100 36.33 -8.51 -7.34
CA SER A 100 36.01 -8.23 -5.93
C SER A 100 36.47 -6.83 -5.51
N ARG A 101 37.69 -6.41 -5.90
CA ARG A 101 38.24 -5.08 -5.59
C ARG A 101 37.37 -3.97 -6.18
N LEU A 102 36.94 -4.12 -7.43
CA LEU A 102 36.07 -3.14 -8.10
C LEU A 102 34.69 -3.03 -7.43
N VAL A 103 34.12 -4.17 -6.99
CA VAL A 103 32.87 -4.16 -6.21
C VAL A 103 33.08 -3.51 -4.84
N ASP A 104 34.18 -3.79 -4.16
CA ASP A 104 34.51 -3.19 -2.85
C ASP A 104 34.63 -1.67 -2.95
N GLU A 105 35.39 -1.17 -3.93
CA GLU A 105 35.55 0.26 -4.19
C GLU A 105 34.23 0.92 -4.55
N PHE A 106 33.43 0.25 -5.38
CA PHE A 106 32.10 0.73 -5.73
C PHE A 106 31.22 0.90 -4.49
N MET A 107 31.10 -0.15 -3.66
CA MET A 107 30.27 -0.12 -2.45
C MET A 107 30.76 0.93 -1.45
N ALA A 108 32.08 1.06 -1.27
CA ALA A 108 32.68 2.04 -0.38
C ALA A 108 32.47 3.49 -0.85
N SER A 109 32.27 3.71 -2.15
CA SER A 109 32.00 5.05 -2.71
C SER A 109 30.55 5.52 -2.56
N GLN A 110 29.62 4.65 -2.14
CA GLN A 110 28.22 5.01 -1.97
C GLN A 110 27.94 5.56 -0.57
N SER A 111 27.14 6.63 -0.50
CA SER A 111 26.76 7.28 0.77
C SER A 111 25.37 6.87 1.28
N GLN A 112 24.56 6.22 0.44
CA GLN A 112 23.19 5.80 0.78
C GLN A 112 22.78 4.55 0.01
N PHE A 113 21.87 3.78 0.60
CA PHE A 113 21.22 2.64 -0.02
C PHE A 113 19.69 2.74 0.20
N PRO A 114 18.87 2.44 -0.81
CA PRO A 114 19.26 2.12 -2.19
C PRO A 114 19.93 3.32 -2.87
N ILE A 115 20.74 3.07 -3.90
CA ILE A 115 21.52 4.14 -4.53
C ILE A 115 20.60 4.94 -5.45
N ILE A 116 20.59 6.26 -5.29
CA ILE A 116 19.82 7.16 -6.17
C ILE A 116 20.80 7.83 -7.13
N GLU A 117 20.62 7.61 -8.43
CA GLU A 117 21.37 8.25 -9.51
C GLU A 117 20.53 9.35 -10.17
N GLY A 118 21.00 10.59 -10.11
CA GLY A 118 20.28 11.72 -10.67
C GLY A 118 18.97 11.99 -9.93
N LYS A 119 17.87 12.12 -10.68
CA LYS A 119 16.53 12.44 -10.13
C LYS A 119 15.53 11.31 -10.24
N ASP A 120 15.76 10.35 -11.13
CA ASP A 120 14.76 9.38 -11.56
C ASP A 120 15.26 7.93 -11.51
N ILE A 121 16.57 7.68 -11.33
CA ILE A 121 17.10 6.32 -11.31
C ILE A 121 17.39 5.87 -9.88
N ILE A 122 16.94 4.67 -9.55
CA ILE A 122 17.23 3.99 -8.30
C ILE A 122 17.86 2.62 -8.57
N HIS A 123 18.85 2.27 -7.76
CA HIS A 123 19.50 0.96 -7.77
C HIS A 123 19.36 0.29 -6.40
N PHE A 124 18.65 -0.83 -6.40
CA PHE A 124 18.60 -1.74 -5.26
C PHE A 124 19.81 -2.65 -5.33
N ILE A 125 20.49 -2.82 -4.20
CA ILE A 125 21.74 -3.56 -4.11
C ILE A 125 21.67 -4.52 -2.94
N TYR A 126 21.98 -5.78 -3.21
CA TYR A 126 22.23 -6.75 -2.17
C TYR A 126 23.63 -7.32 -2.33
N ARG A 127 24.38 -7.40 -1.24
CA ARG A 127 25.70 -8.03 -1.22
C ARG A 127 25.74 -9.14 -0.18
N GLY A 128 25.90 -10.38 -0.62
CA GLY A 128 25.96 -11.50 0.32
C GLY A 128 25.92 -12.88 -0.33
N SER A 129 25.94 -13.89 0.53
CA SER A 129 25.86 -15.30 0.14
C SER A 129 24.39 -15.72 -0.01
N ALA A 130 23.87 -15.64 -1.23
CA ALA A 130 22.58 -16.23 -1.62
C ALA A 130 22.72 -16.82 -3.03
N ASN A 131 21.96 -17.86 -3.35
CA ASN A 131 21.94 -18.41 -4.70
C ASN A 131 21.11 -17.51 -5.61
N ASP A 132 19.90 -17.21 -5.16
CA ASP A 132 18.93 -16.37 -5.84
C ASP A 132 18.39 -15.30 -4.90
N ILE A 133 18.11 -14.14 -5.46
CA ILE A 133 17.53 -13.01 -4.74
C ILE A 133 16.48 -12.39 -5.62
N SER A 134 15.28 -12.18 -5.06
CA SER A 134 14.26 -11.33 -5.66
C SER A 134 14.07 -10.07 -4.83
N ILE A 135 13.63 -9.01 -5.50
CA ILE A 135 13.19 -7.77 -4.88
C ILE A 135 11.66 -7.73 -4.85
N ILE A 136 11.13 -7.35 -3.69
CA ILE A 136 9.74 -6.98 -3.49
C ILE A 136 9.71 -5.46 -3.36
N CYS A 137 8.85 -4.78 -4.10
CA CYS A 137 8.71 -3.33 -4.04
C CYS A 137 7.28 -2.93 -4.40
N ASP A 138 6.78 -1.84 -3.81
CA ASP A 138 5.49 -1.25 -4.18
C ASP A 138 5.38 -0.97 -5.69
N TYR A 139 6.52 -0.74 -6.37
CA TYR A 139 6.57 -0.60 -7.81
C TYR A 139 6.13 -1.86 -8.59
N PHE A 140 6.26 -3.07 -8.05
CA PHE A 140 5.85 -4.29 -8.76
C PHE A 140 4.41 -4.70 -8.45
N GLY A 141 3.90 -4.27 -7.29
CA GLY A 141 2.58 -4.63 -6.79
C GLY A 141 2.61 -5.81 -5.81
N ASP A 142 1.44 -6.18 -5.31
CA ASP A 142 1.29 -7.27 -4.34
C ASP A 142 1.54 -8.63 -4.99
N ARG A 143 2.18 -9.52 -4.21
CA ARG A 143 2.58 -10.88 -4.60
C ARG A 143 3.38 -10.95 -5.90
N HIS A 144 4.11 -9.88 -6.19
CA HIS A 144 4.98 -9.78 -7.35
C HIS A 144 6.39 -9.47 -6.89
N GLU A 145 7.32 -10.36 -7.23
CA GLU A 145 8.74 -10.20 -6.94
C GLU A 145 9.51 -10.31 -8.25
N GLU A 146 10.54 -9.50 -8.39
CA GLU A 146 11.39 -9.48 -9.57
C GLU A 146 12.76 -10.06 -9.23
N PRO A 147 13.31 -11.00 -10.03
CA PRO A 147 14.65 -11.54 -9.79
C PRO A 147 15.71 -10.43 -9.94
N MET A 148 16.66 -10.40 -9.02
CA MET A 148 17.80 -9.50 -9.07
C MET A 148 18.95 -10.11 -9.89
N HIS A 149 19.71 -9.24 -10.55
CA HIS A 149 20.84 -9.65 -11.40
C HIS A 149 22.11 -9.77 -10.58
N ARG A 150 22.78 -10.93 -10.63
CA ARG A 150 24.11 -11.09 -10.05
C ARG A 150 25.19 -10.60 -11.02
N ILE A 151 26.14 -9.78 -10.55
CA ILE A 151 27.34 -9.48 -11.33
C ILE A 151 28.23 -10.73 -11.36
N ALA A 152 28.43 -11.29 -12.56
CA ALA A 152 29.10 -12.57 -12.77
C ALA A 152 30.50 -12.63 -12.13
N GLY A 153 30.74 -13.64 -11.30
CA GLY A 153 31.98 -13.83 -10.55
C GLY A 153 32.09 -13.01 -9.26
N THR A 154 30.98 -12.44 -8.78
CA THR A 154 30.91 -11.69 -7.52
C THR A 154 29.70 -12.10 -6.69
N ASN A 155 29.58 -11.55 -5.48
CA ASN A 155 28.42 -11.71 -4.59
C ASN A 155 27.49 -10.47 -4.56
N LEU A 156 27.58 -9.60 -5.58
CA LEU A 156 26.77 -8.40 -5.70
C LEU A 156 25.57 -8.68 -6.62
N PHE A 157 24.38 -8.38 -6.12
CA PHE A 157 23.12 -8.42 -6.83
C PHE A 157 22.56 -7.01 -6.99
N TYR A 158 21.90 -6.74 -8.12
CA TYR A 158 21.31 -5.44 -8.39
C TYR A 158 19.95 -5.53 -9.10
N TYR A 159 19.15 -4.48 -8.92
CA TYR A 159 17.98 -4.20 -9.74
C TYR A 159 17.82 -2.69 -9.87
N SER A 160 17.56 -2.19 -11.07
CA SER A 160 17.45 -0.75 -11.37
C SER A 160 16.08 -0.40 -11.90
N LEU A 161 15.53 0.71 -11.40
CA LEU A 161 14.24 1.26 -11.85
C LEU A 161 14.36 2.74 -12.20
N LYS A 162 13.42 3.20 -13.05
CA LYS A 162 13.11 4.61 -13.20
C LYS A 162 11.81 4.94 -12.47
N LEU A 163 11.82 5.99 -11.67
CA LEU A 163 10.68 6.45 -10.87
C LEU A 163 10.51 7.98 -11.00
N PRO A 164 9.29 8.51 -10.81
CA PRO A 164 9.08 9.94 -10.60
C PRO A 164 9.99 10.48 -9.50
N SER A 165 10.48 11.71 -9.66
CA SER A 165 11.45 12.30 -8.73
C SER A 165 10.87 12.58 -7.34
N ASP A 166 9.56 12.54 -7.20
CA ASP A 166 8.80 12.68 -5.96
C ASP A 166 8.19 11.36 -5.47
N ALA A 167 8.70 10.20 -5.91
CA ALA A 167 8.22 8.91 -5.43
C ALA A 167 8.75 8.50 -4.05
N ARG A 168 7.94 7.81 -3.25
CA ARG A 168 8.34 7.17 -1.98
C ARG A 168 7.76 5.77 -1.88
N LEU A 169 8.61 4.76 -1.76
CA LEU A 169 8.19 3.35 -1.81
C LEU A 169 8.87 2.50 -0.73
N ASP A 170 8.17 1.44 -0.35
CA ASP A 170 8.69 0.34 0.43
C ASP A 170 9.28 -0.76 -0.47
N TYR A 171 10.29 -1.43 0.05
CA TYR A 171 10.90 -2.60 -0.58
C TYR A 171 11.51 -3.56 0.44
N SER A 172 11.78 -4.79 -0.01
CA SER A 172 12.46 -5.83 0.75
C SER A 172 13.15 -6.78 -0.22
N TYR A 173 14.05 -7.62 0.29
CA TYR A 173 14.65 -8.71 -0.48
C TYR A 173 14.05 -10.05 -0.04
N MET A 174 13.95 -10.99 -0.96
CA MET A 174 13.59 -12.37 -0.68
C MET A 174 14.77 -13.26 -1.10
N LEU A 175 15.38 -13.92 -0.11
CA LEU A 175 16.58 -14.72 -0.29
C LEU A 175 16.17 -16.16 -0.53
N ASN A 176 16.68 -16.75 -1.62
CA ASN A 176 16.42 -18.12 -2.04
C ASN A 176 14.91 -18.47 -2.07
N PHE A 177 14.04 -17.47 -2.32
CA PHE A 177 12.58 -17.61 -2.32
C PHE A 177 11.95 -18.07 -0.99
N GLU A 178 12.67 -17.97 0.12
CA GLU A 178 12.22 -18.44 1.44
C GLU A 178 12.19 -17.34 2.48
N ASN A 179 13.24 -16.51 2.52
CA ASN A 179 13.49 -15.61 3.63
C ASN A 179 13.39 -14.15 3.19
N ARG A 180 12.32 -13.48 3.61
CA ARG A 180 12.17 -12.02 3.43
C ARG A 180 13.06 -11.28 4.43
N VAL A 181 13.87 -10.36 3.94
CA VAL A 181 14.74 -9.51 4.76
C VAL A 181 14.63 -8.05 4.33
N VAL A 182 14.86 -7.15 5.30
CA VAL A 182 15.07 -5.73 5.04
C VAL A 182 16.46 -5.51 4.44
N ASP A 183 16.65 -4.38 3.77
CA ASP A 183 17.96 -3.94 3.31
C ASP A 183 18.78 -3.48 4.52
N SER A 184 19.82 -4.27 4.86
CA SER A 184 20.72 -3.99 5.97
C SER A 184 21.62 -2.77 5.75
N LEU A 185 21.75 -2.30 4.50
CA LEU A 185 22.49 -1.09 4.15
C LEU A 185 21.62 0.17 4.22
N ASN A 186 20.30 0.01 4.25
CA ASN A 186 19.36 1.11 4.35
C ASN A 186 18.95 1.35 5.81
N GLN A 187 19.29 2.52 6.34
CA GLN A 187 18.93 2.94 7.71
C GLN A 187 17.44 3.30 7.85
N ARG A 188 16.72 3.42 6.74
CA ARG A 188 15.29 3.76 6.70
C ARG A 188 14.48 2.47 6.64
N GLN A 189 14.02 2.04 7.81
CA GLN A 189 13.19 0.86 7.98
C GLN A 189 11.93 1.21 8.77
N PHE A 190 10.81 0.62 8.39
CA PHE A 190 9.53 0.83 9.05
C PHE A 190 8.62 -0.39 8.82
N ASP A 191 7.93 -0.85 9.87
CA ASP A 191 6.94 -1.95 9.81
C ASP A 191 7.43 -3.22 9.08
N GLY A 192 8.71 -3.58 9.27
CA GLY A 192 9.31 -4.79 8.68
C GLY A 192 9.75 -4.66 7.21
N ALA A 193 9.78 -3.46 6.65
CA ALA A 193 10.30 -3.17 5.32
C ALA A 193 11.37 -2.05 5.35
N SER A 194 12.20 -2.00 4.31
CA SER A 194 13.04 -0.84 4.02
C SER A 194 12.29 0.14 3.14
N TRP A 195 12.60 1.43 3.24
CA TRP A 195 11.95 2.43 2.40
C TRP A 195 12.92 3.48 1.88
N PHE A 196 12.55 4.13 0.78
CA PHE A 196 13.31 5.22 0.20
C PHE A 196 12.37 6.33 -0.29
N ALA A 197 12.93 7.51 -0.51
CA ALA A 197 12.24 8.63 -1.11
C ALA A 197 13.16 9.25 -2.19
N MET A 198 12.60 9.51 -3.36
CA MET A 198 13.28 10.16 -4.47
C MET A 198 13.55 11.64 -4.15
N PRO A 199 14.51 12.31 -4.83
CA PRO A 199 15.06 13.59 -4.39
C PRO A 199 14.09 14.77 -4.26
N ASP A 200 12.95 14.74 -4.95
CA ASP A 200 11.92 15.79 -4.92
C ASP A 200 10.75 15.43 -3.98
N TRP A 201 10.71 14.23 -3.39
CA TRP A 201 9.70 13.87 -2.37
C TRP A 201 9.94 14.66 -1.09
N ARG A 202 8.87 15.09 -0.43
CA ARG A 202 8.94 15.91 0.79
C ARG A 202 8.05 15.31 1.87
N GLU A 203 8.64 15.11 3.04
CA GLU A 203 7.85 14.90 4.25
C GLU A 203 7.11 16.20 4.59
N ALA A 204 5.90 16.07 5.11
CA ALA A 204 5.03 17.17 5.47
C ALA A 204 5.71 18.01 6.53
N ALA A 205 5.89 19.30 6.24
CA ALA A 205 6.53 20.22 7.15
C ALA A 205 5.64 20.45 8.37
N LEU A 206 6.03 19.90 9.52
CA LEU A 206 5.36 20.13 10.78
C LEU A 206 6.10 21.24 11.55
N PRO A 207 5.47 22.40 11.82
CA PRO A 207 6.13 23.50 12.52
C PRO A 207 6.60 23.07 13.92
N GLN A 208 7.62 23.74 14.44
CA GLN A 208 8.01 23.55 15.84
C GLN A 208 7.00 24.25 16.75
N ILE A 209 6.66 23.60 17.86
CA ILE A 209 5.76 24.12 18.88
C ILE A 209 6.39 23.95 20.26
N ALA A 210 6.00 24.80 21.20
CA ALA A 210 6.36 24.65 22.61
C ALA A 210 5.50 23.56 23.28
N GLU A 211 5.99 22.98 24.38
CA GLU A 211 5.31 21.89 25.08
C GLU A 211 3.93 22.30 25.62
N ASN A 212 3.78 23.55 26.07
CA ASN A 212 2.51 24.13 26.51
C ASN A 212 1.52 24.42 25.37
N GLN A 213 1.86 24.06 24.12
CA GLN A 213 0.99 24.19 22.96
C GLN A 213 0.41 22.85 22.49
N ARG A 214 0.69 21.76 23.20
CA ARG A 214 0.20 20.42 22.87
C ARG A 214 -1.23 20.19 23.34
N GLY A 215 -1.95 19.35 22.60
CA GLY A 215 -3.23 18.81 23.02
C GLY A 215 -3.08 17.74 24.11
N THR A 216 -4.21 17.24 24.60
CA THR A 216 -4.27 16.17 25.60
C THR A 216 -4.89 14.92 25.00
N LEU A 217 -4.38 13.75 25.37
CA LEU A 217 -4.97 12.46 24.98
C LEU A 217 -5.71 11.83 26.17
N ASP A 218 -7.03 11.82 26.10
CA ASP A 218 -7.92 11.19 27.07
C ASP A 218 -8.31 9.76 26.64
N SER A 219 -8.95 8.99 27.53
CA SER A 219 -9.39 7.62 27.29
C SER A 219 -10.82 7.40 27.79
N LEU A 220 -11.66 6.76 26.97
CA LEU A 220 -13.01 6.35 27.37
C LEU A 220 -13.26 4.88 27.05
N GLN A 221 -13.79 4.16 28.03
CA GLN A 221 -14.27 2.80 27.83
C GLN A 221 -15.67 2.84 27.22
N LEU A 222 -15.85 2.14 26.10
CA LEU A 222 -17.14 1.83 25.50
C LEU A 222 -17.43 0.34 25.69
N GLU A 223 -18.57 0.01 26.26
CA GLU A 223 -19.15 -1.33 26.19
C GLU A 223 -20.30 -1.30 25.20
N SER A 224 -20.12 -1.91 24.02
CA SER A 224 -21.10 -1.87 22.95
C SER A 224 -22.19 -2.92 23.14
N ALA A 225 -23.45 -2.50 23.16
CA ALA A 225 -24.58 -3.43 23.13
C ALA A 225 -24.79 -4.00 21.71
N VAL A 226 -24.49 -3.22 20.67
CA VAL A 226 -24.64 -3.62 19.26
C VAL A 226 -23.64 -4.71 18.85
N THR A 227 -22.36 -4.56 19.21
CA THR A 227 -21.30 -5.51 18.83
C THR A 227 -20.94 -6.50 19.93
N GLU A 228 -21.51 -6.33 21.14
CA GLU A 228 -21.23 -7.17 22.32
C GLU A 228 -19.73 -7.21 22.65
N THR A 229 -19.07 -6.05 22.58
CA THR A 229 -17.63 -5.91 22.85
C THR A 229 -17.28 -4.62 23.56
N GLY A 230 -16.26 -4.68 24.41
CA GLY A 230 -15.60 -3.52 24.99
C GLY A 230 -14.49 -2.95 24.12
N ARG A 231 -14.34 -1.62 24.10
CA ARG A 231 -13.24 -0.88 23.45
C ARG A 231 -12.77 0.27 24.33
N ASN A 232 -11.46 0.53 24.33
CA ASN A 232 -10.91 1.72 24.96
C ASN A 232 -10.62 2.79 23.89
N LEU A 233 -11.54 3.72 23.71
CA LEU A 233 -11.41 4.84 22.78
C LEU A 233 -10.32 5.79 23.28
N LYS A 234 -9.54 6.38 22.36
CA LYS A 234 -8.62 7.48 22.68
C LYS A 234 -9.15 8.77 22.08
N ILE A 235 -9.11 9.86 22.85
CA ILE A 235 -9.69 11.13 22.46
C ILE A 235 -8.61 12.20 22.53
N TYR A 236 -8.25 12.77 21.39
CA TYR A 236 -7.43 13.96 21.33
C TYR A 236 -8.29 15.20 21.58
N LEU A 237 -7.88 16.00 22.55
CA LEU A 237 -8.45 17.30 22.86
C LEU A 237 -7.45 18.38 22.42
N PRO A 238 -7.88 19.39 21.64
CA PRO A 238 -6.98 20.41 21.15
C PRO A 238 -6.42 21.24 22.31
N ASN A 239 -5.25 21.85 22.09
CA ASN A 239 -4.69 22.79 23.06
C ASN A 239 -5.71 23.89 23.44
N GLY A 240 -5.79 24.24 24.72
CA GLY A 240 -6.75 25.21 25.24
C GLY A 240 -8.17 24.66 25.45
N TYR A 241 -8.39 23.34 25.25
CA TYR A 241 -9.72 22.76 25.44
C TYR A 241 -10.26 22.98 26.85
N ALA A 242 -9.45 22.78 27.90
CA ALA A 242 -9.88 22.86 29.30
C ALA A 242 -10.27 24.29 29.72
N GLU A 243 -9.59 25.29 29.15
CA GLU A 243 -9.75 26.72 29.45
C GLU A 243 -10.86 27.37 28.60
N SER A 244 -11.27 26.72 27.52
CA SER A 244 -12.26 27.23 26.58
C SER A 244 -13.67 26.66 26.83
N GLY A 245 -14.67 27.53 26.79
CA GLY A 245 -16.09 27.16 26.76
C GLY A 245 -16.63 26.79 25.37
N GLY A 246 -15.77 26.81 24.34
CA GLY A 246 -16.15 26.54 22.95
C GLY A 246 -16.55 25.08 22.70
N ARG A 247 -17.35 24.88 21.65
CA ARG A 247 -17.66 23.56 21.08
C ARG A 247 -16.81 23.33 19.83
N TYR A 248 -16.45 22.07 19.60
CA TYR A 248 -15.48 21.69 18.56
C TYR A 248 -16.11 20.71 17.55
N PRO A 249 -15.73 20.78 16.26
CA PRO A 249 -15.99 19.69 15.33
C PRO A 249 -15.25 18.42 15.76
N VAL A 250 -15.68 17.27 15.25
CA VAL A 250 -15.14 15.96 15.64
C VAL A 250 -14.74 15.13 14.43
N ALA A 251 -13.51 14.64 14.43
CA ALA A 251 -13.03 13.64 13.49
C ALA A 251 -12.98 12.26 14.16
N TYR A 252 -13.68 11.28 13.62
CA TYR A 252 -13.67 9.88 14.06
C TYR A 252 -12.77 9.09 13.12
N ILE A 253 -11.70 8.50 13.66
CA ILE A 253 -10.71 7.77 12.87
C ILE A 253 -10.83 6.28 13.23
N ASN A 254 -11.24 5.48 12.25
CA ASN A 254 -11.25 4.03 12.36
C ASN A 254 -9.82 3.48 12.45
N TRP A 255 -9.67 2.28 13.03
CA TRP A 255 -8.36 1.65 13.25
C TRP A 255 -7.42 2.48 14.12
N GLY A 256 -8.00 3.19 15.08
CA GLY A 256 -7.34 4.21 15.86
C GLY A 256 -6.10 3.75 16.63
N ASP A 257 -6.04 2.46 17.00
CA ASP A 257 -4.87 1.83 17.63
C ASP A 257 -3.64 1.81 16.69
N GLU A 258 -3.82 1.41 15.43
CA GLU A 258 -2.74 1.45 14.44
C GLU A 258 -2.36 2.88 14.06
N VAL A 259 -3.34 3.78 13.90
CA VAL A 259 -3.08 5.19 13.58
C VAL A 259 -2.24 5.85 14.69
N LEU A 260 -2.57 5.60 15.96
CA LEU A 260 -1.79 6.10 17.08
C LEU A 260 -0.38 5.49 17.14
N ALA A 261 -0.25 4.20 16.83
CA ALA A 261 1.03 3.51 16.89
C ALA A 261 1.97 3.87 15.74
N LYS A 262 1.44 4.15 14.54
CA LYS A 262 2.23 4.17 13.30
C LYS A 262 2.20 5.50 12.54
N ALA A 263 1.21 6.36 12.77
CA ALA A 263 1.04 7.59 11.98
C ALA A 263 1.57 8.86 12.65
N ASP A 264 2.11 8.81 13.87
CA ASP A 264 2.55 9.99 14.66
C ASP A 264 1.48 11.12 14.66
N VAL A 265 0.22 10.71 14.68
CA VAL A 265 -0.92 11.60 14.40
C VAL A 265 -1.10 12.67 15.47
N THR A 266 -0.76 12.39 16.73
CA THR A 266 -0.90 13.35 17.84
C THR A 266 0.10 14.50 17.70
N ASN A 267 1.34 14.20 17.33
CA ASN A 267 2.36 15.22 17.06
C ASN A 267 1.99 16.05 15.81
N MET A 268 1.41 15.44 14.78
CA MET A 268 0.83 16.17 13.65
C MET A 268 -0.31 17.10 14.11
N LEU A 269 -1.27 16.59 14.88
CA LEU A 269 -2.40 17.37 15.38
C LEU A 269 -1.93 18.56 16.23
N ASP A 270 -0.98 18.35 17.14
CA ASP A 270 -0.43 19.41 18.00
C ASP A 270 0.15 20.58 17.19
N ARG A 271 0.78 20.29 16.05
CA ARG A 271 1.51 21.28 15.24
C ARG A 271 0.64 21.93 14.17
N MET A 272 -0.36 21.21 13.67
CA MET A 272 -1.20 21.66 12.57
C MET A 272 -2.49 22.31 13.06
N THR A 273 -2.95 21.96 14.26
CA THR A 273 -4.12 22.58 14.89
C THR A 273 -3.79 24.00 15.35
N GLY A 274 -4.62 24.96 14.98
CA GLY A 274 -4.39 26.39 15.21
C GLY A 274 -3.48 27.06 14.18
N THR A 275 -2.89 26.31 13.25
CA THR A 275 -2.08 26.85 12.14
C THR A 275 -2.75 26.62 10.79
N GLN A 276 -2.99 25.36 10.41
CA GLN A 276 -3.63 24.99 9.15
C GLN A 276 -5.01 24.35 9.34
N ILE A 277 -5.23 23.74 10.51
CA ILE A 277 -6.45 23.06 10.88
C ILE A 277 -7.10 23.85 12.03
N ASP A 278 -8.39 24.15 11.96
CA ASP A 278 -9.12 24.72 13.08
C ASP A 278 -9.16 23.72 14.26
N PRO A 279 -9.16 24.18 15.53
CA PRO A 279 -9.29 23.30 16.69
C PRO A 279 -10.44 22.30 16.57
N LEU A 280 -10.13 21.01 16.75
CA LEU A 280 -11.06 19.89 16.64
C LEU A 280 -10.78 18.82 17.69
N ILE A 281 -11.80 18.03 18.02
CA ILE A 281 -11.64 16.79 18.78
C ILE A 281 -11.38 15.65 17.79
N VAL A 282 -10.47 14.74 18.12
CA VAL A 282 -10.24 13.52 17.32
C VAL A 282 -10.48 12.28 18.16
N VAL A 283 -11.35 11.39 17.70
CA VAL A 283 -11.72 10.15 18.35
C VAL A 283 -11.11 8.98 17.59
N PHE A 284 -10.16 8.29 18.22
CA PHE A 284 -9.52 7.11 17.67
C PHE A 284 -10.29 5.86 18.12
N ILE A 285 -10.90 5.17 17.15
CA ILE A 285 -11.73 3.99 17.39
C ILE A 285 -10.87 2.75 17.11
N PRO A 286 -10.35 2.05 18.15
CA PRO A 286 -9.49 0.89 17.95
C PRO A 286 -10.30 -0.30 17.43
N LEU A 287 -9.64 -1.26 16.80
CA LEU A 287 -10.23 -2.58 16.55
C LEU A 287 -10.15 -3.47 17.79
N VAL A 288 -11.08 -4.42 17.91
CA VAL A 288 -10.93 -5.50 18.89
C VAL A 288 -9.87 -6.47 18.35
N PRO A 289 -8.87 -6.88 19.15
CA PRO A 289 -7.83 -7.81 18.70
C PRO A 289 -8.42 -9.06 18.05
N GLY A 290 -7.91 -9.42 16.86
CA GLY A 290 -8.39 -10.56 16.07
C GLY A 290 -9.73 -10.33 15.35
N ARG A 291 -10.38 -9.16 15.48
CA ARG A 291 -11.66 -8.84 14.83
C ARG A 291 -11.54 -7.92 13.63
N ARG A 292 -10.46 -8.01 12.84
CA ARG A 292 -10.32 -7.21 11.60
C ARG A 292 -11.52 -7.34 10.65
N GLY A 293 -12.17 -8.50 10.63
CA GLY A 293 -13.41 -8.75 9.88
C GLY A 293 -14.67 -8.05 10.42
N GLU A 294 -14.57 -7.11 11.36
CA GLU A 294 -15.69 -6.25 11.77
C GLU A 294 -15.84 -5.00 10.91
N LEU A 295 -14.77 -4.56 10.26
CA LEU A 295 -14.79 -3.42 9.34
C LEU A 295 -15.46 -3.77 7.99
N LEU A 296 -15.48 -5.05 7.65
CA LEU A 296 -15.94 -5.57 6.36
C LEU A 296 -16.85 -6.79 6.55
N GLY A 297 -17.70 -7.08 5.58
CA GLY A 297 -18.53 -8.30 5.59
C GLY A 297 -19.65 -8.28 6.63
N PRO A 298 -20.07 -9.45 7.17
CA PRO A 298 -21.35 -9.59 7.86
C PRO A 298 -21.47 -8.77 9.16
N ASN A 299 -20.34 -8.30 9.70
CA ASN A 299 -20.30 -7.49 10.92
C ASN A 299 -20.16 -5.99 10.64
N ALA A 300 -19.95 -5.58 9.38
CA ALA A 300 -19.73 -4.17 9.01
C ALA A 300 -20.91 -3.28 9.40
N GLU A 301 -22.14 -3.76 9.26
CA GLU A 301 -23.34 -3.01 9.64
C GLU A 301 -23.40 -2.80 11.15
N LYS A 302 -23.14 -3.84 11.95
CA LYS A 302 -23.09 -3.73 13.42
C LYS A 302 -21.99 -2.79 13.89
N TYR A 303 -20.80 -2.85 13.28
CA TYR A 303 -19.71 -1.91 13.57
C TYR A 303 -20.14 -0.47 13.26
N SER A 304 -20.71 -0.26 12.07
CA SER A 304 -21.17 1.07 11.62
C SER A 304 -22.25 1.63 12.56
N GLN A 305 -23.19 0.79 12.99
CA GLN A 305 -24.23 1.17 13.95
C GLN A 305 -23.63 1.51 15.32
N MET A 306 -22.70 0.70 15.85
CA MET A 306 -21.98 1.01 17.10
C MET A 306 -21.27 2.37 17.02
N VAL A 307 -20.59 2.66 15.90
CA VAL A 307 -19.93 3.95 15.71
C VAL A 307 -20.96 5.10 15.68
N ALA A 308 -22.02 4.97 14.88
CA ALA A 308 -23.00 6.04 14.66
C ALA A 308 -23.91 6.30 15.88
N GLU A 309 -24.30 5.26 16.61
CA GLU A 309 -25.31 5.36 17.67
C GLU A 309 -24.71 5.34 19.08
N GLU A 310 -23.63 4.60 19.32
CA GLU A 310 -23.04 4.44 20.65
C GLU A 310 -21.81 5.32 20.84
N VAL A 311 -20.82 5.26 19.93
CA VAL A 311 -19.60 6.08 20.03
C VAL A 311 -19.93 7.56 19.93
N VAL A 312 -20.65 7.99 18.91
CA VAL A 312 -21.01 9.41 18.74
C VAL A 312 -21.80 9.93 19.95
N SER A 313 -22.77 9.16 20.43
CA SER A 313 -23.59 9.50 21.61
C SER A 313 -22.75 9.62 22.88
N LEU A 314 -21.80 8.71 23.10
CA LEU A 314 -20.87 8.78 24.23
C LEU A 314 -20.00 10.04 24.16
N ILE A 315 -19.44 10.32 22.98
CA ILE A 315 -18.55 11.48 22.79
C ILE A 315 -19.31 12.80 22.98
N ASP A 316 -20.52 12.94 22.44
CA ASP A 316 -21.34 14.16 22.56
C ASP A 316 -21.82 14.41 24.00
N LYS A 317 -22.00 13.35 24.81
CA LYS A 317 -22.36 13.48 26.22
C LYS A 317 -21.17 13.87 27.10
N THR A 318 -19.97 13.45 26.72
CA THR A 318 -18.76 13.63 27.54
C THR A 318 -17.97 14.89 27.18
N TYR A 319 -17.93 15.28 25.90
CA TYR A 319 -17.12 16.40 25.42
C TYR A 319 -17.95 17.52 24.80
N ARG A 320 -17.34 18.71 24.67
CA ARG A 320 -17.94 19.89 24.05
C ARG A 320 -17.89 19.78 22.53
N THR A 321 -18.75 18.95 21.94
CA THR A 321 -18.85 18.77 20.49
C THR A 321 -19.86 19.73 19.87
N ILE A 322 -19.73 19.95 18.55
CA ILE A 322 -20.75 20.52 17.68
C ILE A 322 -21.59 19.32 17.16
N PRO A 323 -22.84 19.12 17.65
CA PRO A 323 -23.61 17.90 17.41
C PRO A 323 -24.30 17.81 16.04
N GLU A 324 -23.93 18.66 15.09
CA GLU A 324 -24.41 18.70 13.72
C GLU A 324 -23.58 17.79 12.80
N SER A 325 -24.21 17.17 11.80
CA SER A 325 -23.53 16.20 10.93
C SER A 325 -22.42 16.84 10.08
N ASP A 326 -22.58 18.09 9.66
CA ASP A 326 -21.58 18.85 8.90
C ASP A 326 -20.32 19.19 9.71
N ALA A 327 -20.37 19.07 11.04
CA ALA A 327 -19.23 19.19 11.93
C ALA A 327 -18.59 17.85 12.31
N ARG A 328 -19.11 16.72 11.80
CA ARG A 328 -18.56 15.38 12.01
C ARG A 328 -17.90 14.85 10.75
N LEU A 329 -16.68 14.34 10.91
CA LEU A 329 -15.91 13.65 9.87
C LEU A 329 -15.63 12.21 10.32
N ILE A 330 -15.82 11.24 9.44
CA ILE A 330 -15.30 9.87 9.65
C ILE A 330 -14.20 9.56 8.63
N VAL A 331 -13.09 9.00 9.11
CA VAL A 331 -11.86 8.77 8.33
C VAL A 331 -11.41 7.32 8.47
N GLY A 332 -10.85 6.75 7.41
CA GLY A 332 -10.10 5.51 7.51
C GLY A 332 -9.04 5.33 6.41
N GLN A 333 -8.15 4.38 6.64
CA GLN A 333 -7.08 3.93 5.75
C GLN A 333 -7.40 2.51 5.26
N GLY A 334 -7.21 2.21 3.97
CA GLY A 334 -7.39 0.84 3.48
C GLY A 334 -8.81 0.29 3.66
N ASP A 335 -8.91 -0.85 4.34
CA ASP A 335 -10.18 -1.48 4.74
C ASP A 335 -11.02 -0.59 5.67
N ALA A 336 -10.36 0.15 6.56
CA ALA A 336 -11.03 1.06 7.49
C ALA A 336 -11.67 2.25 6.78
N ALA A 337 -11.16 2.61 5.59
CA ALA A 337 -11.74 3.63 4.74
C ALA A 337 -13.06 3.17 4.12
N HIS A 338 -13.14 1.91 3.68
CA HIS A 338 -14.40 1.32 3.20
C HIS A 338 -15.46 1.37 4.30
N SER A 339 -15.11 0.95 5.52
CA SER A 339 -16.00 1.04 6.68
C SER A 339 -16.45 2.46 7.02
N ALA A 340 -15.54 3.46 6.89
CA ALA A 340 -15.88 4.86 7.08
C ALA A 340 -16.95 5.35 6.08
N PHE A 341 -16.78 5.01 4.80
CA PHE A 341 -17.77 5.31 3.77
C PHE A 341 -19.08 4.58 4.01
N TYR A 342 -19.03 3.28 4.30
CA TYR A 342 -20.21 2.49 4.65
C TYR A 342 -21.00 3.16 5.78
N THR A 343 -20.31 3.52 6.87
CA THR A 343 -20.91 4.18 8.03
C THR A 343 -21.55 5.52 7.65
N ALA A 344 -20.81 6.39 6.94
CA ALA A 344 -21.31 7.71 6.57
C ALA A 344 -22.55 7.65 5.66
N PHE A 345 -22.54 6.77 4.65
CA PHE A 345 -23.68 6.63 3.73
C PHE A 345 -24.87 5.89 4.34
N LYS A 346 -24.64 5.00 5.32
CA LYS A 346 -25.72 4.31 6.05
C LYS A 346 -26.36 5.21 7.12
N PHE A 347 -25.57 6.10 7.72
CA PHE A 347 -26.00 7.05 8.76
C PHE A 347 -25.73 8.51 8.36
N PRO A 348 -26.30 9.00 7.24
CA PRO A 348 -25.94 10.31 6.69
C PRO A 348 -26.50 11.48 7.52
N GLY A 349 -27.42 11.22 8.46
CA GLY A 349 -27.84 12.19 9.47
C GLY A 349 -26.84 12.37 10.62
N VAL A 350 -25.87 11.47 10.75
CA VAL A 350 -24.83 11.51 11.79
C VAL A 350 -23.54 12.11 11.23
N PHE A 351 -23.12 11.68 10.05
CA PHE A 351 -21.90 12.13 9.39
C PHE A 351 -22.20 12.88 8.09
N GLY A 352 -21.82 14.15 8.04
CA GLY A 352 -21.89 15.00 6.84
C GLY A 352 -20.57 15.06 6.06
N ASN A 353 -19.51 14.46 6.59
CA ASN A 353 -18.20 14.42 5.95
C ASN A 353 -17.58 13.02 6.08
N VAL A 354 -16.93 12.56 5.01
CA VAL A 354 -16.19 11.30 5.00
C VAL A 354 -14.89 11.41 4.21
N ALA A 355 -13.84 10.76 4.70
CA ALA A 355 -12.53 10.76 4.06
C ALA A 355 -11.87 9.39 4.01
N SER A 356 -11.13 9.12 2.92
CA SER A 356 -10.33 7.91 2.77
C SER A 356 -8.89 8.21 2.41
N GLN A 357 -7.98 7.40 2.94
CA GLN A 357 -6.64 7.25 2.38
C GLN A 357 -6.43 5.83 1.87
N SER A 358 -6.11 5.72 0.58
CA SER A 358 -5.87 4.44 -0.11
C SER A 358 -6.98 3.42 0.15
N MET A 359 -8.24 3.77 -0.16
CA MET A 359 -9.38 2.89 0.15
C MET A 359 -9.25 1.55 -0.56
N MET A 360 -9.43 0.45 0.19
CA MET A 360 -9.59 -0.88 -0.39
C MET A 360 -10.98 -1.00 -1.05
N ALA A 361 -11.12 -0.46 -2.26
CA ALA A 361 -12.35 -0.45 -3.04
C ALA A 361 -12.47 -1.70 -3.94
N LEU A 362 -11.96 -2.85 -3.50
CA LEU A 362 -11.86 -4.07 -4.30
C LEU A 362 -12.70 -5.18 -3.65
N THR A 363 -13.44 -5.94 -4.47
CA THR A 363 -14.33 -7.08 -4.14
C THR A 363 -15.81 -6.75 -3.85
N ARG A 364 -16.62 -7.78 -3.54
CA ARG A 364 -18.07 -7.78 -3.23
C ARG A 364 -18.58 -6.63 -2.35
N HIS A 365 -17.71 -6.07 -1.51
CA HIS A 365 -18.02 -4.98 -0.58
C HIS A 365 -18.20 -3.63 -1.29
N GLU A 366 -17.61 -3.46 -2.47
CA GLU A 366 -17.82 -2.26 -3.30
C GLU A 366 -19.26 -2.20 -3.83
N ASN A 367 -19.80 -3.31 -4.32
CA ASN A 367 -21.18 -3.38 -4.83
C ASN A 367 -22.18 -2.98 -3.74
N GLU A 368 -22.00 -3.49 -2.52
CA GLU A 368 -22.84 -3.13 -1.39
C GLU A 368 -22.76 -1.62 -1.08
N LEU A 369 -21.55 -1.06 -1.02
CA LEU A 369 -21.37 0.38 -0.82
C LEU A 369 -22.04 1.20 -1.93
N ARG A 370 -21.91 0.79 -3.20
CA ARG A 370 -22.55 1.44 -4.34
C ARG A 370 -24.07 1.42 -4.23
N GLU A 371 -24.67 0.32 -3.77
CA GLU A 371 -26.12 0.25 -3.54
C GLU A 371 -26.58 1.18 -2.41
N ILE A 372 -25.81 1.28 -1.31
CA ILE A 372 -26.11 2.23 -0.22
C ILE A 372 -26.01 3.67 -0.74
N ILE A 373 -24.98 4.00 -1.53
CA ILE A 373 -24.82 5.33 -2.14
C ILE A 373 -25.97 5.65 -3.10
N LYS A 374 -26.46 4.67 -3.89
CA LYS A 374 -27.63 4.85 -4.77
C LYS A 374 -28.90 5.12 -3.98
N ALA A 375 -29.09 4.43 -2.86
CA ALA A 375 -30.26 4.55 -2.00
C ALA A 375 -30.24 5.81 -1.11
N SER A 376 -29.06 6.40 -0.88
CA SER A 376 -28.93 7.64 -0.11
C SER A 376 -29.54 8.83 -0.86
N ASN A 377 -30.38 9.59 -0.16
CA ASN A 377 -31.00 10.83 -0.65
C ASN A 377 -30.27 12.10 -0.17
N VAL A 378 -29.14 11.95 0.53
CA VAL A 378 -28.37 13.09 1.06
C VAL A 378 -27.38 13.56 0.02
N SER A 379 -27.50 14.80 -0.45
CA SER A 379 -26.65 15.36 -1.52
C SER A 379 -25.54 16.30 -1.02
N ASN A 380 -25.59 16.73 0.24
CA ASN A 380 -24.64 17.71 0.80
C ASN A 380 -23.43 17.07 1.49
N MET A 381 -23.32 15.74 1.52
CA MET A 381 -22.15 15.08 2.12
C MET A 381 -20.88 15.43 1.34
N ARG A 382 -19.86 15.86 2.07
CA ARG A 382 -18.54 16.17 1.51
C ARG A 382 -17.64 14.94 1.58
N VAL A 383 -17.01 14.62 0.48
CA VAL A 383 -16.16 13.43 0.34
C VAL A 383 -14.73 13.86 0.01
N TYR A 384 -13.76 13.26 0.69
CA TYR A 384 -12.35 13.32 0.32
C TYR A 384 -11.81 11.92 0.07
N MET A 385 -11.05 11.74 -1.01
CA MET A 385 -10.38 10.48 -1.30
C MET A 385 -8.96 10.74 -1.77
N ASP A 386 -7.98 10.04 -1.21
CA ASP A 386 -6.64 10.04 -1.79
C ASP A 386 -6.10 8.61 -1.97
N TRP A 387 -5.13 8.46 -2.88
CA TRP A 387 -4.46 7.18 -3.15
C TRP A 387 -3.07 7.42 -3.76
N GLY A 388 -2.21 6.42 -3.66
CA GLY A 388 -0.89 6.38 -4.28
C GLY A 388 -0.94 5.79 -5.70
N ASN A 389 -0.03 6.23 -6.57
CA ASN A 389 0.20 5.57 -7.87
C ASN A 389 0.81 4.18 -7.73
N TYR A 390 1.39 3.88 -6.55
CA TYR A 390 2.00 2.60 -6.22
C TYR A 390 1.30 1.93 -5.04
N ASP A 391 0.03 2.30 -4.77
CA ASP A 391 -0.81 1.54 -3.84
C ASP A 391 -0.96 0.08 -4.29
N MET A 392 -1.57 -0.76 -3.43
CA MET A 392 -1.67 -2.19 -3.73
C MET A 392 -2.38 -2.40 -5.07
N ARG A 393 -1.76 -3.22 -5.89
CA ARG A 393 -2.29 -3.69 -7.16
C ARG A 393 -1.65 -5.02 -7.45
N SER A 394 -2.31 -5.85 -8.23
CA SER A 394 -1.69 -7.03 -8.79
C SER A 394 -1.90 -6.99 -10.29
N THR A 395 -0.84 -6.63 -11.01
CA THR A 395 -0.82 -6.70 -12.48
C THR A 395 -1.04 -8.14 -12.97
N VAL A 396 -0.64 -9.12 -12.15
CA VAL A 396 -0.81 -10.55 -12.39
C VAL A 396 -2.25 -11.01 -12.19
N GLU A 397 -2.91 -10.52 -11.12
CA GLU A 397 -4.30 -10.89 -10.79
C GLU A 397 -5.34 -9.94 -11.40
N GLY A 398 -4.91 -8.90 -12.13
CA GLY A 398 -5.78 -8.00 -12.90
C GLY A 398 -6.57 -6.97 -12.09
N TRP A 399 -6.08 -6.59 -10.90
CA TRP A 399 -6.73 -5.60 -10.05
C TRP A 399 -5.79 -4.47 -9.63
N ASP A 400 -6.35 -3.26 -9.46
CA ASP A 400 -5.60 -2.06 -9.12
C ASP A 400 -6.46 -1.15 -8.22
N MET A 401 -5.96 -0.87 -6.99
CA MET A 401 -6.66 0.00 -6.04
C MET A 401 -6.82 1.43 -6.57
N ARG A 402 -5.86 1.96 -7.33
CA ARG A 402 -5.96 3.29 -7.91
C ARG A 402 -7.12 3.37 -8.87
N THR A 403 -7.27 2.36 -9.74
CA THR A 403 -8.40 2.30 -10.69
C THR A 403 -9.72 2.23 -9.93
N ALA A 404 -9.83 1.35 -8.94
CA ALA A 404 -11.05 1.21 -8.14
C ALA A 404 -11.42 2.50 -7.36
N CYS A 405 -10.45 3.19 -6.76
CA CYS A 405 -10.67 4.48 -6.11
C CYS A 405 -11.11 5.56 -7.10
N THR A 406 -10.51 5.58 -8.29
CA THR A 406 -10.86 6.53 -9.36
C THR A 406 -12.31 6.30 -9.80
N ASP A 407 -12.68 5.05 -10.08
CA ASP A 407 -14.03 4.66 -10.51
C ASP A 407 -15.09 4.97 -9.44
N LEU A 408 -14.77 4.77 -8.16
CA LEU A 408 -15.66 5.13 -7.05
C LEU A 408 -15.82 6.64 -6.93
N ALA A 409 -14.74 7.41 -7.05
CA ALA A 409 -14.78 8.87 -6.99
C ALA A 409 -15.61 9.46 -8.15
N GLU A 410 -15.44 8.95 -9.36
CA GLU A 410 -16.24 9.34 -10.53
C GLU A 410 -17.72 9.00 -10.36
N PHE A 411 -18.00 7.80 -9.83
CA PHE A 411 -19.37 7.41 -9.49
C PHE A 411 -20.00 8.36 -8.47
N LEU A 412 -19.29 8.70 -7.38
CA LEU A 412 -19.78 9.67 -6.40
C LEU A 412 -20.03 11.05 -7.00
N LYS A 413 -19.13 11.55 -7.86
CA LYS A 413 -19.36 12.80 -8.61
C LYS A 413 -20.60 12.71 -9.49
N SER A 414 -20.83 11.59 -10.19
CA SER A 414 -22.02 11.36 -11.02
C SER A 414 -23.34 11.36 -10.22
N ARG A 415 -23.27 11.09 -8.92
CA ARG A 415 -24.40 11.14 -7.98
C ARG A 415 -24.60 12.54 -7.36
N GLY A 416 -23.77 13.52 -7.71
CA GLY A 416 -23.90 14.91 -7.26
C GLY A 416 -23.18 15.25 -5.96
N TYR A 417 -22.35 14.33 -5.42
CA TYR A 417 -21.57 14.61 -4.21
C TYR A 417 -20.39 15.53 -4.49
N SER A 418 -20.02 16.34 -3.49
CA SER A 418 -18.79 17.15 -3.52
C SER A 418 -17.59 16.26 -3.19
N VAL A 419 -16.89 15.77 -4.22
CA VAL A 419 -15.73 14.86 -4.06
C VAL A 419 -14.41 15.56 -4.36
N ASN A 420 -13.55 15.68 -3.36
CA ASN A 420 -12.16 16.08 -3.51
C ASN A 420 -11.28 14.83 -3.65
N THR A 421 -10.39 14.81 -4.65
CA THR A 421 -9.49 13.67 -4.91
C THR A 421 -8.04 14.11 -4.98
N GLN A 422 -7.13 13.34 -4.40
CA GLN A 422 -5.68 13.57 -4.48
C GLN A 422 -4.93 12.29 -4.84
N THR A 423 -3.90 12.42 -5.69
CA THR A 423 -2.99 11.32 -6.04
C THR A 423 -1.56 11.71 -5.66
N VAL A 424 -0.77 10.74 -5.19
CA VAL A 424 0.65 10.91 -4.85
C VAL A 424 1.50 9.79 -5.46
N ASN A 425 2.81 9.99 -5.57
CA ASN A 425 3.76 8.96 -6.04
C ASN A 425 4.28 8.07 -4.89
N ASP A 426 3.41 7.80 -3.92
CA ASP A 426 3.73 6.96 -2.77
C ASP A 426 3.14 5.56 -2.92
N GLY A 427 3.67 4.61 -2.16
CA GLY A 427 3.11 3.27 -1.98
C GLY A 427 2.09 3.17 -0.84
N TYR A 428 1.59 1.94 -0.63
CA TYR A 428 0.57 1.63 0.36
C TYR A 428 1.18 1.43 1.75
N SER A 429 1.37 2.52 2.51
CA SER A 429 2.02 2.44 3.83
C SER A 429 1.59 3.54 4.81
N TRP A 430 1.84 3.28 6.09
CA TRP A 430 1.62 4.27 7.15
C TRP A 430 2.47 5.54 6.99
N LEU A 431 3.67 5.42 6.42
CA LEU A 431 4.52 6.59 6.15
C LEU A 431 3.91 7.48 5.06
N SER A 432 3.27 6.90 4.04
CA SER A 432 2.49 7.61 3.03
C SER A 432 1.27 8.30 3.64
N TRP A 433 0.47 7.58 4.43
CA TRP A 433 -0.74 8.13 5.03
C TRP A 433 -0.44 9.25 6.02
N ARG A 434 0.55 9.07 6.91
CA ARG A 434 1.03 10.10 7.84
C ARG A 434 1.34 11.42 7.14
N ASN A 435 1.93 11.33 5.94
CA ASN A 435 2.33 12.50 5.17
C ASN A 435 1.15 13.33 4.63
N ARG A 436 -0.05 12.74 4.59
CA ARG A 436 -1.25 13.34 3.94
C ARG A 436 -2.39 13.63 4.91
N THR A 437 -2.37 13.08 6.12
CA THR A 437 -3.46 13.24 7.11
C THR A 437 -3.76 14.70 7.45
N ALA A 438 -2.74 15.56 7.55
CA ALA A 438 -2.95 16.97 7.85
C ALA A 438 -3.73 17.70 6.75
N GLN A 439 -3.38 17.45 5.48
CA GLN A 439 -4.08 18.02 4.33
C GLN A 439 -5.52 17.51 4.22
N LEU A 440 -5.74 16.22 4.51
CA LEU A 440 -7.07 15.63 4.61
C LEU A 440 -7.91 16.37 5.64
N LEU A 441 -7.42 16.56 6.86
CA LEU A 441 -8.16 17.26 7.92
C LEU A 441 -8.39 18.75 7.59
N ALA A 442 -7.38 19.43 7.04
CA ALA A 442 -7.47 20.83 6.63
C ALA A 442 -8.49 21.05 5.51
N THR A 443 -8.79 20.02 4.70
CA THR A 443 -9.86 20.11 3.69
C THR A 443 -11.23 20.31 4.34
N PHE A 444 -11.49 19.68 5.48
CA PHE A 444 -12.79 19.77 6.17
C PHE A 444 -12.83 20.89 7.19
N PHE A 445 -11.74 21.09 7.93
CA PHE A 445 -11.63 22.03 9.03
C PHE A 445 -10.44 22.98 8.81
N PRO A 446 -10.42 23.78 7.73
CA PRO A 446 -9.32 24.71 7.47
C PRO A 446 -9.29 25.78 8.57
N LYS A 447 -8.09 26.25 8.91
CA LYS A 447 -7.95 27.41 9.80
C LYS A 447 -8.68 28.61 9.19
N LYS A 448 -9.71 29.10 9.89
CA LYS A 448 -10.42 30.34 9.55
C LYS A 448 -9.65 31.58 9.95
#